data_AF-A0A3N5SWN1-F1
#
_entry.id   AF-A0A3N5SWN1-F1
#
_cell.length_a   1.000
_cell.length_b   1.000
_cell.length_c   1.000
_cell.angle_alpha   90.00
_cell.angle_beta   90.00
_cell.angle_gamma   90.00
#
_symmetry.space_group_name_H-M   'P 1'
#
loop_
_entity.id
_entity.type
_entity.pdbx_description
1 polymer ?
#
loop_
_entity_poly.entity_id
_entity_poly.type
_entity_poly.pdbx_seq_one_letter_code
_entity_poly.pdbx_strand_id
1 'polypeptide(L)'
;MKLTREEFEEATVSALKTLPEFLKKKMENVDVVVEDRASQDLLSKMGLRSPYQLLGLYQGIPLNRRGYYYGNVLPDKITLFQIPIESLCKTKEEVEEKVREVVIHEVGHYFGLDDKRLRELEKE
;
A
#
# COMPACT_ATOMS: atom_id res chain seq x y z
N MET A 1 -4.24 16.71 -6.57
CA MET A 1 -4.68 16.70 -7.99
C MET A 1 -5.80 15.67 -8.15
N LYS A 2 -6.24 15.30 -9.36
CA LYS A 2 -7.18 14.17 -9.54
C LYS A 2 -6.82 13.37 -10.77
N LEU A 3 -6.53 12.08 -10.59
CA LEU A 3 -6.30 11.11 -11.66
C LEU A 3 -7.57 10.28 -11.89
N THR A 4 -7.69 9.71 -13.07
CA THR A 4 -8.58 8.57 -13.29
C THR A 4 -8.07 7.34 -12.54
N ARG A 5 -8.91 6.31 -12.37
CA ARG A 5 -8.48 5.05 -11.75
C ARG A 5 -7.32 4.43 -12.53
N GLU A 6 -7.42 4.41 -13.86
CA GLU A 6 -6.40 3.85 -14.75
C GLU A 6 -5.06 4.59 -14.61
N GLU A 7 -5.06 5.93 -14.64
CA GLU A 7 -3.82 6.71 -14.46
C GLU A 7 -3.19 6.49 -13.07
N PHE A 8 -4.00 6.30 -12.03
CA PHE A 8 -3.51 6.00 -10.68
C PHE A 8 -2.95 4.58 -10.58
N GLU A 9 -3.59 3.60 -11.22
CA GLU A 9 -3.09 2.22 -11.31
C GLU A 9 -1.77 2.17 -12.09
N GLU A 10 -1.64 2.92 -13.19
CA GLU A 10 -0.37 3.09 -13.91
C GLU A 10 0.72 3.71 -13.02
N ALA A 11 0.38 4.75 -12.27
CA ALA A 11 1.29 5.38 -11.32
C ALA A 11 1.72 4.38 -10.23
N THR A 12 0.78 3.58 -9.75
CA THR A 12 1.04 2.50 -8.78
C THR A 12 2.01 1.47 -9.36
N VAL A 13 1.76 0.97 -10.57
CA VAL A 13 2.65 0.02 -11.24
C VAL A 13 4.05 0.60 -11.44
N SER A 14 4.14 1.89 -11.79
CA SER A 14 5.43 2.59 -11.96
C SER A 14 6.18 2.70 -10.64
N ALA A 15 5.49 3.05 -9.54
CA ALA A 15 6.04 3.07 -8.19
C ALA A 15 6.53 1.69 -7.72
N LEU A 16 5.79 0.62 -8.01
CA LEU A 16 6.20 -0.74 -7.63
C LEU A 16 7.49 -1.20 -8.33
N LYS A 17 7.71 -0.75 -9.58
CA LYS A 17 8.95 -1.04 -10.33
C LYS A 17 10.19 -0.37 -9.74
N THR A 18 10.02 0.73 -9.02
CA THR A 18 11.10 1.52 -8.38
C THR A 18 11.31 1.17 -6.91
N LEU A 19 10.64 0.13 -6.40
CA LEU A 19 10.89 -0.38 -5.06
C LEU A 19 12.33 -0.94 -4.94
N PRO A 20 12.94 -0.81 -3.76
CA PRO A 20 14.20 -1.47 -3.43
C PRO A 20 14.12 -2.98 -3.63
N GLU A 21 15.21 -3.59 -4.08
CA GLU A 21 15.26 -5.01 -4.46
C GLU A 21 14.88 -5.95 -3.30
N PHE A 22 15.23 -5.54 -2.08
CA PHE A 22 14.84 -6.25 -0.87
C PHE A 22 13.31 -6.36 -0.72
N LEU A 23 12.57 -5.28 -1.00
CA LEU A 23 11.12 -5.24 -0.87
C LEU A 23 10.40 -5.86 -2.06
N LYS A 24 10.97 -5.76 -3.28
CA LYS A 24 10.42 -6.47 -4.46
C LYS A 24 10.24 -7.95 -4.22
N LYS A 25 11.22 -8.61 -3.60
CA LYS A 25 11.12 -10.05 -3.22
C LYS A 25 10.02 -10.32 -2.20
N LYS A 26 9.71 -9.35 -1.34
CA LYS A 26 8.63 -9.47 -0.35
C LYS A 26 7.24 -9.25 -0.95
N MET A 27 7.17 -8.64 -2.13
CA MET A 27 5.93 -8.37 -2.85
C MET A 27 5.47 -9.54 -3.73
N GLU A 28 6.26 -10.62 -3.90
CA GLU A 28 5.93 -11.75 -4.80
C GLU A 28 4.58 -12.42 -4.50
N ASN A 29 4.11 -12.35 -3.25
CA ASN A 29 2.80 -12.90 -2.83
C ASN A 29 1.90 -11.81 -2.19
N VAL A 30 2.04 -10.57 -2.63
CA VAL A 30 1.25 -9.42 -2.17
C VAL A 30 0.50 -8.81 -3.34
N ASP A 31 -0.82 -8.75 -3.22
CA ASP A 31 -1.70 -8.08 -4.18
C ASP A 31 -1.87 -6.60 -3.78
N VAL A 32 -1.76 -5.69 -4.74
CA VAL A 32 -1.93 -4.25 -4.51
C VAL A 32 -3.23 -3.80 -5.14
N VAL A 33 -4.15 -3.34 -4.30
CA VAL A 33 -5.50 -2.92 -4.68
C VAL A 33 -5.65 -1.42 -4.44
N VAL A 34 -6.37 -0.76 -5.34
CA VAL A 34 -6.66 0.68 -5.22
C VAL A 34 -8.13 0.87 -4.85
N GLU A 35 -8.38 1.62 -3.78
CA GLU A 35 -9.71 2.08 -3.39
C GLU A 35 -9.76 3.61 -3.33
N ASP A 36 -10.94 4.20 -3.39
CA ASP A 36 -11.08 5.66 -3.31
C ASP A 36 -10.69 6.20 -1.93
N ARG A 37 -11.17 5.54 -0.88
CA ARG A 37 -11.02 5.96 0.52
C ARG A 37 -11.45 4.83 1.46
N ALA A 38 -10.83 4.77 2.63
CA ALA A 38 -11.17 3.80 3.66
C ALA A 38 -12.63 3.93 4.13
N SER A 39 -13.26 2.80 4.45
CA SER A 39 -14.60 2.77 5.03
C SER A 39 -14.62 3.35 6.45
N GLN A 40 -15.77 3.86 6.90
CA GLN A 40 -15.90 4.43 8.24
C GLN A 40 -15.63 3.39 9.35
N ASP A 41 -16.02 2.13 9.12
CA ASP A 41 -15.74 1.01 10.02
C ASP A 41 -14.24 0.75 10.13
N LEU A 42 -13.53 0.74 9.01
CA LEU A 42 -12.07 0.57 8.99
C LEU A 42 -11.35 1.71 9.72
N LEU A 43 -11.74 2.97 9.45
CA LEU A 43 -11.18 4.12 10.14
C LEU A 43 -11.40 4.04 11.65
N SER A 44 -12.61 3.67 12.08
CA SER A 44 -12.94 3.52 13.50
C SER A 44 -12.09 2.43 14.17
N LYS A 45 -11.88 1.29 13.50
CA LYS A 45 -10.99 0.20 13.97
C LYS A 45 -9.53 0.64 14.10
N MET A 46 -9.09 1.53 13.22
CA MET A 46 -7.74 2.10 13.26
C MET A 46 -7.62 3.33 14.18
N GLY A 47 -8.70 3.75 14.84
CA GLY A 47 -8.70 4.95 15.69
C GLY A 47 -8.53 6.26 14.91
N LEU A 48 -8.76 6.24 13.59
CA LEU A 48 -8.64 7.39 12.71
C LEU A 48 -9.97 8.13 12.59
N ARG A 49 -9.90 9.46 12.51
CA ARG A 49 -11.08 10.34 12.47
C ARG A 49 -11.40 10.84 11.07
N SER A 50 -10.47 10.72 10.14
CA SER A 50 -10.60 11.23 8.79
C SER A 50 -10.07 10.22 7.77
N PRO A 51 -10.78 10.01 6.63
CA PRO A 51 -10.30 9.15 5.55
C PRO A 51 -8.97 9.61 4.95
N TYR A 52 -8.63 10.90 5.11
CA TYR A 52 -7.37 11.46 4.62
C TYR A 52 -6.14 11.07 5.47
N GLN A 53 -6.34 10.40 6.61
CA GLN A 53 -5.24 9.96 7.48
C GLN A 53 -4.69 8.59 7.11
N LEU A 54 -5.42 7.79 6.31
CA LEU A 54 -4.99 6.47 5.88
C LEU A 54 -4.69 6.49 4.39
N LEU A 55 -3.42 6.34 4.05
CA LEU A 55 -2.94 6.35 2.65
C LEU A 55 -2.80 4.95 2.09
N GLY A 56 -2.40 4.00 2.94
CA GLY A 56 -2.28 2.59 2.60
C GLY A 56 -2.65 1.74 3.80
N LEU A 57 -2.89 0.45 3.56
CA LEU A 57 -3.09 -0.54 4.60
C LEU A 57 -2.63 -1.91 4.13
N TYR A 58 -1.67 -2.50 4.84
CA TYR A 58 -1.35 -3.91 4.74
C TYR A 58 -2.37 -4.77 5.49
N GLN A 59 -2.94 -5.76 4.80
CA GLN A 59 -3.88 -6.73 5.32
C GLN A 59 -3.39 -8.15 5.02
N GLY A 60 -2.72 -8.75 6.00
CA GLY A 60 -2.38 -10.17 5.93
C GLY A 60 -3.61 -11.05 6.14
N ILE A 61 -3.79 -12.10 5.34
CA ILE A 61 -4.87 -13.07 5.58
C ILE A 61 -4.43 -14.00 6.72
N PRO A 62 -5.15 -14.07 7.86
CA PRO A 62 -4.76 -14.91 8.98
C PRO A 62 -4.64 -16.39 8.58
N LEU A 63 -3.55 -17.01 9.01
CA LEU A 63 -3.19 -18.40 8.73
C LEU A 63 -4.30 -19.42 9.07
N ASN A 64 -5.23 -19.08 9.97
CA ASN A 64 -6.32 -19.93 10.44
C ASN A 64 -7.63 -19.82 9.63
N ARG A 65 -7.75 -18.84 8.72
CA ARG A 65 -8.82 -18.77 7.71
C ARG A 65 -8.42 -19.41 6.38
N ARG A 66 -7.26 -20.07 6.33
CA ARG A 66 -6.83 -20.94 5.23
C ARG A 66 -7.65 -22.23 5.28
N GLY A 67 -8.84 -22.20 4.69
CA GLY A 67 -9.72 -23.36 4.62
C GLY A 67 -9.04 -24.53 3.91
N TYR A 68 -9.24 -25.73 4.44
CA TYR A 68 -8.71 -27.03 3.99
C TYR A 68 -9.01 -27.43 2.52
N TYR A 69 -9.65 -26.57 1.72
CA TYR A 69 -10.29 -26.95 0.45
C TYR A 69 -9.84 -26.21 -0.81
N TYR A 70 -8.87 -25.30 -0.76
CA TYR A 70 -8.31 -24.73 -1.99
C TYR A 70 -6.79 -24.60 -1.90
N GLY A 71 -6.09 -25.35 -2.74
CA GLY A 71 -4.63 -25.38 -2.87
C GLY A 71 -4.03 -24.14 -3.55
N ASN A 72 -4.40 -22.93 -3.13
CA ASN A 72 -3.72 -21.69 -3.49
C ASN A 72 -3.63 -20.82 -2.24
N VAL A 73 -2.41 -20.45 -1.83
CA VAL A 73 -2.22 -19.45 -0.77
C VAL A 73 -2.76 -18.14 -1.31
N LEU A 74 -3.84 -17.61 -0.72
CA LEU A 74 -4.33 -16.29 -1.10
C LEU A 74 -3.22 -15.26 -0.78
N PRO A 75 -2.92 -14.32 -1.71
CA PRO A 75 -1.90 -13.32 -1.45
C PRO A 75 -2.33 -12.41 -0.30
N ASP A 76 -1.34 -11.91 0.43
CA ASP A 76 -1.59 -10.79 1.34
C ASP A 76 -1.97 -9.55 0.50
N LYS A 77 -2.66 -8.57 1.09
CA LYS A 77 -3.15 -7.41 0.34
C LYS A 77 -2.59 -6.11 0.87
N ILE A 78 -2.20 -5.20 -0.02
CA ILE A 78 -2.01 -3.79 0.28
C ILE A 78 -3.12 -3.01 -0.40
N THR A 79 -3.90 -2.28 0.37
CA THR A 79 -4.92 -1.37 -0.17
C THR A 79 -4.36 0.05 -0.16
N LEU A 80 -4.25 0.69 -1.32
CA LEU A 80 -3.90 2.10 -1.48
C LEU A 80 -5.17 2.94 -1.60
N PHE A 81 -5.23 4.05 -0.88
CA PHE A 81 -6.37 4.96 -0.90
C PHE A 81 -6.07 6.17 -1.79
N GLN A 82 -6.63 6.15 -3.01
CA GLN A 82 -6.36 7.12 -4.06
C GLN A 82 -6.64 8.56 -3.64
N ILE A 83 -7.83 8.85 -3.10
CA ILE A 83 -8.23 10.23 -2.79
C ILE A 83 -7.35 10.84 -1.67
N PRO A 84 -7.05 10.11 -0.58
CA PRO A 84 -6.05 10.56 0.39
C PRO A 84 -4.68 10.85 -0.22
N ILE A 85 -4.14 9.97 -1.05
CA ILE A 85 -2.84 10.15 -1.70
C ILE A 85 -2.84 11.38 -2.62
N GLU A 86 -3.84 11.49 -3.50
CA GLU A 86 -4.00 12.60 -4.43
C GLU A 86 -4.16 13.96 -3.74
N SER A 87 -4.73 13.96 -2.53
CA SER A 87 -4.91 15.19 -1.73
C SER A 87 -3.57 15.79 -1.25
N LEU A 88 -2.52 14.97 -1.18
CA LEU A 88 -1.18 15.38 -0.77
C LEU A 88 -0.27 15.74 -1.96
N CYS A 89 -0.74 15.50 -3.19
CA CYS A 89 0.07 15.60 -4.41
C CYS A 89 -0.50 16.62 -5.40
N LYS A 90 0.39 17.23 -6.19
CA LYS A 90 0.10 18.22 -7.22
C LYS A 90 0.33 17.69 -8.63
N THR A 91 1.18 16.67 -8.80
CA THR A 91 1.49 16.05 -10.11
C THR A 91 1.39 14.52 -10.06
N LYS A 92 1.40 13.86 -11.23
CA LYS A 92 1.38 12.39 -11.32
C LYS A 92 2.67 11.80 -10.75
N GLU A 93 3.80 12.46 -10.97
CA GLU A 93 5.11 12.06 -10.45
C GLU A 93 5.14 12.11 -8.92
N GLU A 94 4.54 13.14 -8.29
CA GLU A 94 4.39 13.19 -6.84
C GLU A 94 3.48 12.07 -6.32
N VAL A 95 2.45 11.67 -7.08
CA VAL A 95 1.61 10.51 -6.74
C VAL A 95 2.41 9.21 -6.80
N GLU A 96 3.24 9.01 -7.84
CA GLU A 96 4.11 7.84 -7.97
C GLU A 96 5.09 7.73 -6.79
N GLU A 97 5.74 8.83 -6.43
CA GLU A 97 6.63 8.89 -5.27
C GLU A 97 5.87 8.60 -3.96
N LYS A 98 4.69 9.20 -3.78
CA LYS A 98 3.88 8.97 -2.59
C LYS A 98 3.41 7.53 -2.46
N VAL A 99 3.00 6.90 -3.57
CA VAL A 99 2.62 5.48 -3.59
C VAL A 99 3.83 4.62 -3.21
N ARG A 100 5.01 4.90 -3.76
CA ARG A 100 6.24 4.17 -3.42
C ARG A 100 6.54 4.25 -1.92
N GLU A 101 6.53 5.45 -1.34
CA GLU A 101 6.74 5.65 0.10
C GLU A 101 5.73 4.85 0.94
N VAL A 102 4.44 4.93 0.60
CA VAL A 102 3.38 4.21 1.31
C VAL A 102 3.62 2.70 1.26
N VAL A 103 3.93 2.15 0.08
CA VAL A 103 4.19 0.70 -0.05
C VAL A 103 5.44 0.29 0.73
N ILE A 104 6.52 1.08 0.70
CA ILE A 104 7.73 0.81 1.49
C ILE A 104 7.39 0.74 2.98
N HIS A 105 6.60 1.68 3.48
CA HIS A 105 6.19 1.72 4.88
C HIS A 105 5.31 0.52 5.25
N GLU A 106 4.25 0.26 4.49
CA GLU A 106 3.29 -0.81 4.78
C GLU A 106 3.97 -2.19 4.77
N VAL A 107 4.76 -2.48 3.72
CA VAL A 107 5.51 -3.74 3.60
C VAL A 107 6.58 -3.82 4.68
N GLY A 108 7.39 -2.77 4.82
CA GLY A 108 8.52 -2.81 5.72
C GLY A 108 8.10 -2.97 7.18
N HIS A 109 7.06 -2.27 7.64
CA HIS A 109 6.50 -2.48 8.98
C HIS A 109 5.97 -3.89 9.19
N TYR A 110 5.24 -4.44 8.20
CA TYR A 110 4.75 -5.82 8.30
C TYR A 110 5.88 -6.85 8.45
N PHE A 111 7.01 -6.63 7.76
CA PHE A 111 8.20 -7.47 7.87
C PHE A 111 9.15 -7.10 9.01
N GLY A 112 8.75 -6.20 9.92
CA GLY A 112 9.49 -5.88 11.14
C GLY A 112 10.65 -4.89 10.95
N LEU A 113 10.64 -4.08 9.88
CA LEU A 113 11.58 -2.99 9.71
C LEU A 113 11.18 -1.78 10.56
N ASP A 114 12.18 -1.10 11.10
CA ASP A 114 12.00 0.14 11.85
C ASP A 114 12.02 1.38 10.92
N ASP A 115 11.53 2.52 11.42
CA ASP A 115 11.48 3.77 10.64
C ASP A 115 12.85 4.19 10.11
N LYS A 116 13.93 3.84 10.83
CA LYS A 116 15.29 4.17 10.39
C LYS A 116 15.62 3.42 9.11
N ARG A 117 15.36 2.11 9.07
CA ARG A 117 15.59 1.28 7.90
C ARG A 117 14.68 1.66 6.74
N LEU A 118 13.44 2.03 7.01
CA LEU A 118 12.51 2.52 5.99
C LEU A 118 13.06 3.77 5.30
N ARG A 119 13.50 4.77 6.06
CA ARG A 119 14.10 6.01 5.50
C ARG A 119 15.36 5.78 4.67
N GLU A 120 16.11 4.71 4.93
CA GLU A 120 17.24 4.31 4.10
C GLU A 120 16.75 3.75 2.75
N LEU A 121 15.76 2.85 2.80
CA LEU A 121 15.15 2.24 1.62
C LEU A 121 14.41 3.24 0.74
N GLU A 122 13.81 4.27 1.31
CA GLU A 122 13.16 5.34 0.54
C GLU A 122 14.14 6.15 -0.32
N LYS A 123 15.42 6.20 0.07
CA LYS A 123 16.47 6.95 -0.64
C LYS A 123 17.21 6.12 -1.70
N GLU A 124 16.94 4.82 -1.75
CA GLU A 124 17.50 3.86 -2.72
C GLU A 124 16.74 3.90 -4.04
#